data_AF-A0A2V5WEZ4-F1
#
_entry.id   AF-A0A2V5WEZ4-F1
#
_cell.length_a   1.000
_cell.length_b   1.000
_cell.length_c   1.000
_cell.angle_alpha   90.00
_cell.angle_beta   90.00
_cell.angle_gamma   90.00
#
_symmetry.space_group_name_H-M   'P 1'
#
loop_
_entity.id
_entity.type
_entity.pdbx_description
1 polymer ?
#
loop_
_entity_poly.entity_id
_entity_poly.type
_entity_poly.pdbx_seq_one_letter_code
_entity_poly.pdbx_strand_id
1 'polypeptide(L)'
;MIVPWVILLAPLVSATVITLFTLRWKGVSSSISIAAVLVSFICSCLIFAHRTVAAAEFTWIDISGALQVPLGLTLDQLSRTMAVLVSAVGAVIHIYSLGYMRDDEGKSRYFAALSLFMFA
;
A
#
# COMPACT_ATOMS: atom_id res chain seq x y z
N MET A 1 3.65 16.46 -0.15
CA MET A 1 3.49 15.86 1.20
C MET A 1 2.51 14.67 1.23
N ILE A 2 1.49 14.58 0.37
CA ILE A 2 0.47 13.50 0.45
C ILE A 2 0.90 12.19 -0.25
N VAL A 3 1.65 12.27 -1.36
CA VAL A 3 2.04 11.10 -2.18
C VAL A 3 2.69 9.95 -1.39
N PRO A 4 3.60 10.17 -0.42
CA PRO A 4 4.22 9.08 0.35
C PRO A 4 3.19 8.28 1.15
N TRP A 5 2.18 8.96 1.70
CA TRP A 5 1.08 8.32 2.42
C TRP A 5 0.20 7.48 1.50
N VAL A 6 0.05 7.86 0.23
CA VAL A 6 -0.74 7.07 -0.73
C VAL A 6 -0.10 5.71 -0.99
N ILE A 7 1.24 5.64 -1.08
CA ILE A 7 1.98 4.38 -1.26
C ILE A 7 1.66 3.41 -0.13
N LEU A 8 1.63 3.91 1.11
CA LEU A 8 1.37 3.11 2.29
C LEU A 8 -0.13 2.79 2.45
N LEU A 9 -1.00 3.79 2.33
CA LEU A 9 -2.41 3.65 2.70
C LEU A 9 -3.28 3.01 1.61
N ALA A 10 -2.89 3.04 0.33
CA ALA A 10 -3.71 2.46 -0.72
C ALA A 10 -3.96 0.95 -0.53
N PRO A 11 -2.95 0.11 -0.21
CA PRO A 11 -3.16 -1.30 0.10
C PRO A 11 -4.00 -1.51 1.37
N LEU A 12 -3.84 -0.67 2.40
CA LEU A 12 -4.65 -0.75 3.63
C LEU A 12 -6.13 -0.48 3.35
N VAL A 13 -6.42 0.56 2.58
CA VAL A 13 -7.78 0.90 2.16
C VAL A 13 -8.38 -0.24 1.35
N SER A 14 -7.63 -0.83 0.41
CA SER A 14 -8.05 -2.03 -0.31
C SER A 14 -8.39 -3.19 0.63
N ALA A 15 -7.50 -3.54 1.55
CA ALA A 15 -7.71 -4.63 2.51
C ALA A 15 -8.97 -4.40 3.36
N THR A 16 -9.18 -3.17 3.82
CA THR A 16 -10.34 -2.77 4.62
C THR A 16 -11.64 -2.83 3.79
N VAL A 17 -11.61 -2.31 2.56
CA VAL A 17 -12.79 -2.32 1.68
C VAL A 17 -13.19 -3.75 1.30
N ILE A 18 -12.20 -4.61 1.01
CA ILE A 18 -12.47 -5.99 0.64
C ILE A 18 -13.08 -6.74 1.82
N THR A 19 -12.47 -6.63 3.00
CA THR A 19 -12.93 -7.34 4.20
C THR A 19 -14.33 -6.91 4.66
N LEU A 20 -14.66 -5.61 4.56
CA LEU A 20 -15.95 -5.10 5.03
C LEU A 20 -17.07 -5.20 3.99
N PHE A 21 -16.78 -5.01 2.70
CA PHE A 21 -17.82 -4.81 1.69
C PHE A 21 -17.83 -5.84 0.55
N THR A 22 -16.67 -6.30 0.06
CA THR A 22 -16.62 -7.06 -1.20
C THR A 22 -16.24 -8.54 -1.07
N LEU A 23 -16.12 -9.09 0.14
CA LEU A 23 -15.76 -10.50 0.38
C LEU A 23 -16.52 -11.52 -0.49
N ARG A 24 -17.82 -11.26 -0.77
CA ARG A 24 -18.66 -12.14 -1.59
C ARG A 24 -18.39 -12.07 -3.09
N TRP A 25 -17.74 -10.99 -3.56
CA TRP A 25 -17.54 -10.70 -4.97
C TRP A 25 -16.07 -10.84 -5.35
N LYS A 26 -15.70 -12.05 -5.79
CA LYS A 26 -14.32 -12.45 -6.08
C LYS A 26 -13.64 -11.52 -7.10
N GLY A 27 -14.34 -11.22 -8.21
CA GLY A 27 -13.81 -10.35 -9.27
C GLY A 27 -13.53 -8.93 -8.78
N VAL A 28 -14.51 -8.32 -8.13
CA VAL A 28 -14.40 -6.96 -7.58
C VAL A 28 -13.27 -6.87 -6.54
N SER A 29 -13.17 -7.86 -5.64
CA SER A 29 -12.10 -7.91 -4.64
C SER A 29 -10.72 -7.96 -5.25
N SER A 30 -10.51 -8.82 -6.26
CA SER A 30 -9.23 -8.88 -6.97
C SER A 30 -8.92 -7.59 -7.73
N SER A 31 -9.92 -6.95 -8.36
CA SER A 31 -9.73 -5.69 -9.09
C SER A 31 -9.36 -4.53 -8.16
N ILE A 32 -10.02 -4.39 -7.01
CA ILE A 32 -9.71 -3.37 -5.99
C ILE A 32 -8.26 -3.54 -5.51
N SER A 33 -7.88 -4.78 -5.19
CA SER A 33 -6.54 -5.11 -4.71
C SER A 33 -5.44 -4.80 -5.73
N ILE A 34 -5.65 -5.20 -7.00
CA ILE A 34 -4.72 -4.90 -8.09
C ILE A 34 -4.63 -3.39 -8.35
N ALA A 35 -5.75 -2.68 -8.36
CA ALA A 35 -5.75 -1.23 -8.56
C ALA A 35 -4.96 -0.51 -7.45
N ALA A 36 -5.15 -0.91 -6.19
CA ALA A 36 -4.44 -0.31 -5.05
C ALA A 36 -2.93 -0.51 -5.11
N VAL A 37 -2.45 -1.71 -5.46
CA VAL A 37 -1.00 -1.95 -5.58
C VAL A 37 -0.40 -1.23 -6.79
N LEU A 38 -1.14 -1.12 -7.91
CA LEU A 38 -0.70 -0.35 -9.07
C LEU A 38 -0.61 1.16 -8.77
N VAL A 39 -1.58 1.71 -8.04
CA VAL A 39 -1.50 3.10 -7.55
C VAL A 39 -0.26 3.29 -6.68
N SER A 40 0.00 2.36 -5.76
CA SER A 40 1.19 2.39 -4.89
C SER A 40 2.49 2.35 -5.71
N PHE A 41 2.55 1.47 -6.72
CA PHE A 41 3.71 1.36 -7.62
C PHE A 41 3.93 2.64 -8.43
N ILE A 42 2.89 3.21 -9.05
CA ILE A 42 2.99 4.47 -9.80
C ILE A 42 3.48 5.59 -8.88
N CYS A 43 2.90 5.73 -7.68
CA CYS A 43 3.33 6.73 -6.71
C CYS A 43 4.79 6.52 -6.27
N SER A 44 5.24 5.28 -6.10
CA SER A 44 6.64 4.97 -5.76
C SER A 44 7.61 5.39 -6.87
N CYS A 45 7.28 5.13 -8.14
CA CYS A 45 8.07 5.54 -9.29
C CYS A 45 8.15 7.07 -9.41
N LEU A 46 7.04 7.77 -9.14
CA LEU A 46 7.01 9.23 -9.11
C LEU A 46 7.93 9.79 -8.02
N ILE A 47 7.92 9.22 -6.81
CA ILE A 47 8.82 9.63 -5.72
C ILE A 47 10.27 9.32 -6.06
N PHE A 48 10.55 8.17 -6.67
CA PHE A 48 11.91 7.80 -7.05
C PHE A 48 12.49 8.74 -8.12
N ALA A 49 11.67 9.17 -9.08
CA ALA A 49 12.08 10.12 -10.12
C ALA A 49 12.35 11.54 -9.57
N HIS A 50 11.67 11.95 -8.50
CA HIS A 50 11.85 13.26 -7.89
C HIS A 50 12.95 13.22 -6.81
N ARG A 51 14.06 13.93 -7.05
CA ARG A 51 15.21 13.93 -6.12
C ARG A 51 14.91 14.60 -4.77
N THR A 52 14.00 15.59 -4.75
CA THR A 52 13.66 16.41 -3.58
C THR A 52 12.21 16.18 -3.15
N VAL A 53 11.93 15.07 -2.49
CA VAL A 53 10.65 14.90 -1.79
C VAL A 53 10.91 15.15 -0.31
N ALA A 54 10.35 16.25 0.20
CA ALA A 54 10.41 16.56 1.63
C ALA A 54 9.69 15.46 2.44
N ALA A 55 10.24 15.14 3.60
CA ALA A 55 9.64 14.19 4.54
C ALA A 55 8.19 14.60 4.84
N ALA A 56 7.30 13.62 4.92
CA ALA A 56 5.91 13.84 5.30
C ALA A 56 5.78 13.48 6.78
N GLU A 57 5.72 14.49 7.65
CA GLU A 57 5.66 14.32 9.10
C GLU A 57 4.55 15.16 9.72
N PHE A 58 3.99 14.64 10.81
CA PHE A 58 3.09 15.37 11.70
C PHE A 58 3.29 14.88 13.15
N THR A 59 2.92 15.71 14.13
CA THR A 59 3.00 15.32 15.53
C THR A 59 1.89 14.31 15.85
N TRP A 60 2.27 13.10 16.25
CA TRP A 60 1.32 12.04 16.59
C TRP A 60 0.90 12.08 18.05
N ILE A 61 1.87 12.25 18.95
CA ILE A 61 1.64 12.38 20.39
C ILE A 61 2.34 13.64 20.87
N ASP A 62 1.59 14.52 21.56
CA ASP A 62 2.14 15.67 22.29
C ASP A 62 1.58 15.65 23.71
N ILE A 63 2.46 15.40 24.68
CA ILE A 63 2.13 15.44 26.11
C ILE A 63 2.67 16.74 26.68
N SER A 64 2.00 17.86 26.39
CA SER A 64 2.24 19.19 27.01
C SER A 64 3.73 19.57 27.16
N GLY A 65 4.55 19.26 26.15
CA GLY A 65 6.00 19.53 26.16
C GLY A 65 6.88 18.54 26.94
N ALA A 66 6.31 17.56 27.65
CA ALA A 66 7.05 16.47 28.29
C ALA A 66 7.50 15.41 27.29
N LEU A 67 6.73 15.18 26.22
CA LEU A 67 7.05 14.24 25.16
C LEU A 67 6.38 14.66 23.84
N GLN A 68 7.16 14.75 22.77
CA GLN A 68 6.66 14.92 21.41
C GLN A 68 7.15 13.76 20.54
N VAL A 69 6.20 12.98 20.00
CA VAL A 69 6.49 11.85 19.10
C VAL A 69 6.01 12.22 17.69
N PRO A 70 6.91 12.51 16.75
CA PRO A 70 6.55 12.70 15.35
C PRO A 70 6.24 11.36 14.69
N LEU A 71 5.19 11.33 13.88
CA LEU A 71 4.93 10.23 12.94
C LEU A 71 5.13 10.75 11.53
N GLY A 72 5.96 10.06 10.76
CA GLY A 72 6.25 10.46 9.40
C GLY A 72 7.00 9.42 8.60
N LEU A 73 7.21 9.75 7.33
CA LEU A 73 7.89 8.90 6.36
C LEU A 73 9.23 9.54 5.95
N THR A 74 10.33 8.86 6.25
CA THR A 74 11.68 9.21 5.81
C THR A 74 11.96 8.68 4.41
N LEU A 75 12.19 9.60 3.47
CA LEU A 75 12.39 9.31 2.04
C LEU A 75 13.84 9.51 1.62
N ASP A 76 14.74 8.69 2.15
CA ASP A 76 16.14 8.65 1.74
C ASP A 76 16.31 7.85 0.43
N GLN A 77 17.55 7.66 -0.01
CA GLN A 77 17.80 6.92 -1.26
C GLN A 77 17.43 5.44 -1.13
N LEU A 78 17.70 4.84 0.03
CA LEU A 78 17.41 3.43 0.27
C LEU A 78 15.90 3.18 0.35
N SER A 79 15.15 3.95 1.14
CA SER A 79 13.71 3.75 1.30
C SER A 79 12.94 3.96 -0.01
N ARG A 80 13.33 4.95 -0.83
CA ARG A 80 12.74 5.16 -2.16
C ARG A 80 12.98 3.97 -3.10
N THR A 81 14.19 3.40 -3.06
CA THR A 81 14.52 2.21 -3.87
C THR A 81 13.70 1.00 -3.42
N MET A 82 13.59 0.80 -2.10
CA MET A 82 12.77 -0.28 -1.54
C MET A 82 11.28 -0.11 -1.84
N ALA A 83 10.74 1.11 -1.79
CA ALA A 83 9.35 1.39 -2.12
C ALA A 83 9.01 0.97 -3.56
N VAL A 84 9.88 1.28 -4.53
CA VAL A 84 9.72 0.83 -5.92
C VAL A 84 9.83 -0.68 -6.03
N LEU A 85 10.83 -1.30 -5.39
CA LEU A 85 11.04 -2.74 -5.46
C LEU A 85 9.86 -3.53 -4.88
N VAL A 86 9.41 -3.18 -3.67
CA VAL A 86 8.31 -3.87 -2.97
C VAL A 86 7.01 -3.70 -3.73
N SER A 87 6.68 -2.48 -4.20
CA SER A 87 5.46 -2.25 -4.96
C SER A 87 5.49 -2.86 -6.37
N ALA A 88 6.65 -2.93 -7.03
CA ALA A 88 6.80 -3.60 -8.32
C ALA A 88 6.58 -5.12 -8.21
N VAL A 89 7.32 -5.77 -7.31
CA VAL A 89 7.20 -7.22 -7.07
C VAL A 89 5.80 -7.53 -6.54
N GLY A 90 5.28 -6.69 -5.64
CA GLY A 90 3.91 -6.79 -5.14
C GLY A 90 2.87 -6.73 -6.26
N ALA A 91 3.00 -5.79 -7.21
CA ALA A 91 2.10 -5.68 -8.35
C ALA A 91 2.14 -6.93 -9.24
N VAL A 92 3.33 -7.46 -9.52
CA VAL A 92 3.49 -8.72 -10.27
C VAL A 92 2.81 -9.88 -9.54
N ILE A 93 3.00 -10.01 -8.22
CA ILE A 93 2.36 -11.05 -7.40
C ILE A 93 0.83 -10.92 -7.43
N HIS A 94 0.28 -9.70 -7.32
CA HIS A 94 -1.16 -9.47 -7.37
C HIS A 94 -1.76 -9.86 -8.73
N ILE A 95 -1.10 -9.49 -9.83
CA ILE A 95 -1.54 -9.83 -11.19
C ILE A 95 -1.45 -11.35 -11.41
N TYR A 96 -0.34 -11.97 -11.03
CA TYR A 96 -0.17 -13.43 -11.12
C TYR A 96 -1.26 -14.18 -10.34
N SER A 97 -1.59 -13.67 -9.15
CA SER A 97 -2.61 -14.25 -8.27
C SER A 97 -4.01 -14.27 -8.88
N LEU A 98 -4.29 -13.45 -9.89
CA LEU A 98 -5.57 -13.45 -10.58
C LEU A 98 -5.84 -14.78 -11.28
N GLY A 99 -4.80 -15.34 -11.92
CA GLY A 99 -4.82 -16.64 -12.57
C GLY A 99 -4.63 -17.79 -11.58
N TYR A 100 -3.68 -17.64 -10.65
CA TYR A 100 -3.39 -18.67 -9.65
C TYR A 100 -4.60 -19.00 -8.76
N MET A 101 -5.36 -17.99 -8.31
CA MET A 101 -6.55 -18.17 -7.47
C MET A 101 -7.86 -18.26 -8.25
N ARG A 102 -7.83 -18.46 -9.57
CA ARG A 102 -9.02 -18.32 -10.44
C ARG A 102 -10.22 -19.13 -9.95
N ASP A 103 -9.96 -20.38 -9.58
CA ASP A 103 -10.99 -21.37 -9.25
C ASP A 103 -11.11 -21.58 -7.72
N ASP A 104 -10.41 -20.78 -6.91
CA ASP A 104 -10.38 -20.89 -5.45
C ASP A 104 -11.58 -20.17 -4.78
N GLU A 105 -12.15 -20.79 -3.75
CA GLU A 105 -13.26 -20.25 -2.97
C GLU A 105 -12.86 -19.05 -2.09
N GLY A 106 -11.64 -19.09 -1.57
CA GLY A 106 -11.04 -18.09 -0.69
C GLY A 106 -10.43 -16.88 -1.40
N LYS A 107 -10.56 -16.74 -2.73
CA LYS A 107 -9.93 -15.67 -3.53
C LYS A 107 -10.07 -14.27 -2.91
N SER A 108 -11.26 -13.86 -2.49
CA SER A 108 -11.45 -12.51 -1.89
C SER A 108 -10.67 -12.31 -0.60
N ARG A 109 -10.65 -13.33 0.28
CA ARG A 109 -9.88 -13.29 1.55
C ARG A 109 -8.39 -13.25 1.29
N TYR A 110 -7.92 -13.99 0.28
CA TYR A 110 -6.54 -13.96 -0.15
C TYR A 110 -6.12 -12.56 -0.60
N PHE A 111 -6.88 -11.90 -1.48
CA PHE A 111 -6.56 -10.55 -1.95
C PHE A 111 -6.63 -9.50 -0.84
N ALA A 112 -7.55 -9.64 0.13
CA ALA A 112 -7.56 -8.81 1.33
C ALA A 112 -6.28 -8.97 2.17
N ALA A 113 -5.89 -10.21 2.45
CA ALA A 113 -4.68 -10.51 3.22
C ALA A 113 -3.42 -10.06 2.48
N LEU A 114 -3.38 -10.24 1.15
CA LEU A 114 -2.26 -9.82 0.32
C LEU A 114 -2.13 -8.29 0.28
N SER A 115 -3.24 -7.55 0.20
CA SER A 115 -3.21 -6.08 0.33
C SER A 115 -2.81 -5.62 1.73
N LEU A 116 -3.22 -6.33 2.79
CA LEU A 116 -2.79 -6.02 4.15
C LEU A 116 -1.29 -6.28 4.34
N PHE A 117 -0.77 -7.35 3.74
CA PHE A 117 0.66 -7.65 3.72
C PHE A 117 1.48 -6.57 2.99
N MET A 118 0.94 -5.99 1.91
CA MET A 118 1.59 -4.88 1.21
C MET A 118 1.63 -3.57 2.02
N PHE A 119 0.75 -3.40 3.01
CA PHE A 119 0.75 -2.23 3.89
C PHE A 119 1.75 -2.35 5.03
N ALA A 120 1.91 -3.56 5.58
CA ALA A 120 2.75 -3.85 6.74
C ALA A 120 4.25 -3.74 6.42
#